data_AF-A0A3Q9WIW0-F1
#
_entry.id   AF-A0A3Q9WIW0-F1
#
_cell.length_a   1.000
_cell.length_b   1.000
_cell.length_c   1.000
_cell.angle_alpha   90.00
_cell.angle_beta   90.00
_cell.angle_gamma   90.00
#
_symmetry.space_group_name_H-M   'P 1'
#
loop_
_entity.id
_entity.type
_entity.pdbx_description
1 polymer ?
#
loop_
_entity_poly.entity_id
_entity_poly.type
_entity_poly.pdbx_seq_one_letter_code
_entity_poly.pdbx_strand_id
1 'polypeptide(L)'
;MGNNPDDTNRRGDPDDREDPADPDDAGTLDDDAALERVTERLREVTEKVEHLTMGIETRDVIGQAKGILMERYDLTGEQAFEVLASVSSTSNLKLRQVALDLVMTRTLPGLPEQ
;
A
#
# COMPACT_ATOMS: atom_id res chain seq x y z
N MET A 1 -90.72 30.37 -17.97
CA MET A 1 -89.56 30.21 -17.07
C MET A 1 -88.32 30.44 -17.91
N GLY A 2 -87.48 31.40 -17.52
CA GLY A 2 -86.37 31.91 -18.33
C GLY A 2 -85.18 30.95 -18.38
N ASN A 3 -84.61 30.82 -19.57
CA ASN A 3 -83.28 30.25 -19.76
C ASN A 3 -82.26 31.24 -19.21
N ASN A 4 -81.34 30.77 -18.38
CA ASN A 4 -80.32 31.57 -17.71
C ASN A 4 -79.12 31.82 -18.65
N PRO A 5 -78.83 33.05 -19.08
CA PRO A 5 -77.54 33.42 -19.65
C PRO A 5 -76.67 34.02 -18.54
N ASP A 6 -75.41 33.61 -18.45
CA ASP A 6 -74.26 34.41 -17.98
C ASP A 6 -73.12 33.40 -17.79
N ASP A 7 -72.20 33.26 -18.74
CA ASP A 7 -71.16 34.23 -19.09
C ASP A 7 -70.17 34.45 -17.94
N THR A 8 -69.26 33.48 -17.79
CA THR A 8 -68.01 33.67 -17.05
C THR A 8 -66.85 33.02 -17.81
N ASN A 9 -66.74 33.26 -19.11
CA ASN A 9 -65.46 33.07 -19.81
C ASN A 9 -64.65 34.37 -19.76
N ARG A 10 -64.00 34.63 -18.62
CA ARG A 10 -63.05 35.73 -18.47
C ARG A 10 -61.61 35.18 -18.50
N ARG A 11 -60.98 35.51 -19.62
CA ARG A 11 -59.59 35.38 -20.09
C ARG A 11 -58.49 35.57 -19.02
N GLY A 12 -57.33 34.95 -19.29
CA GLY A 12 -56.01 35.13 -18.65
C GLY A 12 -55.73 34.00 -17.66
N ASP A 13 -54.67 33.20 -17.74
CA ASP A 13 -53.33 33.39 -18.30
C ASP A 13 -52.75 32.04 -18.77
N PRO A 14 -52.03 31.98 -19.90
CA PRO A 14 -50.99 30.97 -20.09
C PRO A 14 -49.71 31.47 -19.39
N ASP A 15 -48.89 30.53 -18.94
CA ASP A 15 -47.53 30.76 -18.42
C ASP A 15 -47.41 31.11 -16.93
N ASP A 16 -46.27 30.75 -16.35
CA ASP A 16 -45.82 30.98 -14.97
C ASP A 16 -46.22 29.95 -13.89
N ARG A 17 -45.73 28.72 -14.07
CA ARG A 17 -44.66 28.16 -13.22
C ARG A 17 -44.30 26.76 -13.68
N GLU A 18 -43.19 26.66 -14.41
CA GLU A 18 -42.41 25.44 -14.45
C GLU A 18 -42.20 24.99 -13.00
N ASP A 19 -42.62 23.76 -12.69
CA ASP A 19 -42.25 23.11 -11.44
C ASP A 19 -40.71 23.06 -11.43
N PRO A 20 -40.01 23.65 -10.45
CA PRO A 20 -38.58 23.49 -10.38
C PRO A 20 -38.32 22.00 -10.21
N ALA A 21 -37.74 21.39 -11.25
CA ALA A 21 -37.22 20.03 -11.17
C ALA A 21 -36.41 19.89 -9.88
N ASP A 22 -36.73 18.87 -9.07
CA ASP A 22 -35.95 18.48 -7.87
C ASP A 22 -34.49 18.28 -8.30
N PRO A 23 -33.59 19.23 -8.00
CA PRO A 23 -32.22 19.18 -8.49
C PRO A 23 -31.38 18.65 -7.34
N ASP A 24 -31.16 17.34 -7.29
CA ASP A 24 -29.96 16.81 -6.63
C ASP A 24 -29.73 17.25 -5.16
N ASP A 25 -30.77 17.48 -4.34
CA ASP A 25 -30.56 17.96 -2.96
C ASP A 25 -30.14 16.84 -2.01
N ALA A 26 -28.83 16.62 -2.04
CA ALA A 26 -27.93 16.30 -0.94
C ALA A 26 -28.04 14.91 -0.31
N GLY A 27 -27.18 13.99 -0.76
CA GLY A 27 -26.89 12.78 0.03
C GLY A 27 -25.71 11.91 -0.39
N THR A 28 -25.10 12.08 -1.56
CA THR A 28 -23.93 11.25 -1.97
C THR A 28 -22.60 11.70 -1.36
N LEU A 29 -22.61 12.56 -0.35
CA LEU A 29 -21.40 13.02 0.34
C LEU A 29 -20.73 11.96 1.22
N ASP A 30 -21.37 10.79 1.41
CA ASP A 30 -20.82 9.72 2.24
C ASP A 30 -19.96 8.70 1.46
N ASP A 31 -20.09 8.61 0.14
CA ASP A 31 -19.34 7.62 -0.64
C ASP A 31 -17.85 7.99 -0.78
N ASP A 32 -17.54 9.27 -0.96
CA ASP A 32 -16.16 9.77 -1.08
C ASP A 32 -15.42 9.66 0.26
N ALA A 33 -16.10 9.99 1.36
CA ALA A 33 -15.58 9.82 2.72
C ALA A 33 -15.44 8.34 3.12
N ALA A 34 -16.35 7.46 2.65
CA ALA A 34 -16.24 6.02 2.86
C ALA A 34 -15.06 5.43 2.07
N LEU A 35 -14.86 5.89 0.83
CA LEU A 35 -13.73 5.47 0.00
C LEU A 35 -12.39 5.93 0.62
N GLU A 36 -12.32 7.16 1.13
CA GLU A 36 -11.12 7.67 1.80
C GLU A 36 -10.74 6.80 3.01
N ARG A 37 -11.71 6.45 3.87
CA ARG A 37 -11.47 5.54 5.02
C ARG A 37 -10.98 4.15 4.59
N VAL A 38 -11.53 3.61 3.50
CA VAL A 38 -11.09 2.33 2.93
C VAL A 38 -9.66 2.44 2.42
N THR A 39 -9.33 3.50 1.69
CA THR A 39 -7.97 3.71 1.16
C THR A 39 -6.94 3.89 2.26
N GLU A 40 -7.27 4.63 3.32
CA GLU A 40 -6.38 4.80 4.49
C GLU A 40 -6.16 3.48 5.20
N ARG A 41 -7.22 2.70 5.39
CA ARG A 41 -7.12 1.37 6.00
C ARG A 41 -6.28 0.41 5.15
N LEU A 42 -6.40 0.47 3.83
CA LEU A 42 -5.60 -0.34 2.92
C LEU A 42 -4.12 0.05 2.94
N ARG A 43 -3.79 1.35 3.03
CA ARG A 43 -2.41 1.81 3.24
C ARG A 43 -1.83 1.24 4.53
N GLU A 44 -2.56 1.40 5.63
CA GLU A 44 -2.12 0.94 6.95
C GLU A 44 -1.86 -0.58 6.99
N VAL A 45 -2.72 -1.37 6.32
CA VAL A 45 -2.54 -2.82 6.20
C VAL A 45 -1.36 -3.15 5.29
N THR A 46 -1.24 -2.49 4.15
CA THR A 46 -0.13 -2.70 3.20
C THR A 46 1.21 -2.41 3.85
N GLU A 47 1.37 -1.26 4.52
CA GLU A 47 2.60 -0.89 5.23
C GLU A 47 2.98 -1.92 6.30
N LYS A 48 2.00 -2.41 7.08
CA LYS A 48 2.25 -3.44 8.09
C LYS A 48 2.68 -4.77 7.47
N VAL A 49 2.04 -5.19 6.38
CA VAL A 49 2.41 -6.41 5.65
C VAL A 49 3.81 -6.27 5.06
N GLU A 50 4.15 -5.13 4.46
CA GLU A 50 5.47 -4.85 3.93
C GLU A 50 6.54 -4.91 5.03
N HIS A 51 6.30 -4.26 6.17
CA HIS A 51 7.23 -4.27 7.31
C HIS A 51 7.46 -5.68 7.88
N LEU A 52 6.40 -6.49 8.00
CA LEU A 52 6.51 -7.87 8.48
C LEU A 52 7.22 -8.77 7.46
N THR A 53 6.89 -8.63 6.18
CA THR A 53 7.47 -9.43 5.10
C THR A 53 8.96 -9.11 4.95
N MET A 54 9.33 -7.84 5.00
CA MET A 54 10.74 -7.42 5.00
C MET A 54 11.53 -8.02 6.17
N GLY A 55 10.92 -8.13 7.35
CA GLY A 55 11.56 -8.73 8.54
C GLY A 55 11.82 -10.23 8.42
N ILE A 56 10.88 -10.97 7.83
CA ILE A 56 10.98 -12.43 7.63
C ILE A 56 11.98 -12.73 6.52
N GLU A 57 11.84 -12.10 5.35
CA GLU A 57 12.75 -12.30 4.22
C GLU A 57 14.20 -11.98 4.57
N THR A 58 14.41 -10.97 5.42
CA THR A 58 15.75 -10.59 5.88
C THR A 58 16.38 -11.67 6.77
N ARG A 59 15.59 -12.29 7.67
CA ARG A 59 16.10 -13.38 8.52
C ARG A 59 16.45 -14.62 7.72
N ASP A 60 15.64 -14.97 6.73
CA ASP A 60 15.88 -16.15 5.90
C ASP A 60 17.14 -16.01 5.05
N VAL A 61 17.32 -14.88 4.36
CA VAL A 61 18.52 -14.68 3.53
C VAL A 61 19.80 -14.61 4.36
N ILE A 62 19.76 -14.01 5.55
CA ILE A 62 20.91 -14.00 6.48
C ILE A 62 21.19 -15.42 6.99
N GLY A 63 20.17 -16.22 7.27
CA GLY A 63 20.32 -17.62 7.66
C GLY A 63 21.00 -18.46 6.57
N GLN A 64 20.60 -18.30 5.32
CA GLN A 64 21.22 -18.98 4.17
C GLN A 64 22.68 -18.55 3.97
N ALA A 65 22.95 -17.24 4.00
CA ALA A 65 24.29 -16.69 3.92
C ALA A 65 25.20 -17.25 5.02
N LYS A 66 24.72 -17.31 6.27
CA LYS A 66 25.44 -17.93 7.38
C LYS A 66 25.76 -19.39 7.09
N GLY A 67 24.78 -20.18 6.64
CA GLY A 67 24.99 -21.59 6.31
C GLY A 67 26.08 -21.81 5.26
N ILE A 68 26.12 -20.95 4.23
CA ILE A 68 27.19 -20.96 3.22
C ILE A 68 28.56 -20.72 3.86
N LEU A 69 28.69 -19.74 4.76
CA LEU A 69 29.96 -19.43 5.40
C LEU A 69 30.40 -20.51 6.39
N MET A 70 29.45 -21.07 7.15
CA MET A 70 29.71 -22.17 8.06
C MET A 70 30.30 -23.37 7.31
N GLU A 71 29.75 -23.72 6.15
CA GLU A 71 30.23 -24.85 5.35
C GLU A 71 31.61 -24.59 4.74
N ARG A 72 31.88 -23.39 4.22
CA ARG A 72 33.12 -23.11 3.50
C ARG A 72 34.32 -22.77 4.38
N TYR A 73 34.07 -22.19 5.54
CA TYR A 73 35.12 -21.64 6.40
C TYR A 73 35.15 -22.30 7.79
N ASP A 74 34.40 -23.38 7.99
CA ASP A 74 34.29 -24.11 9.26
C ASP A 74 33.93 -23.19 10.45
N LEU A 75 33.04 -22.24 10.19
CA LEU A 75 32.63 -21.25 11.17
C LEU A 75 31.39 -21.72 11.94
N THR A 76 31.27 -21.28 13.19
CA THR A 76 30.00 -21.34 13.91
C THR A 76 29.01 -20.33 13.33
N GLY A 77 27.71 -20.51 13.64
CA GLY A 77 26.69 -19.54 13.21
C GLY A 77 26.91 -18.13 13.78
N GLU A 78 27.56 -17.98 14.93
CA GLU A 78 27.90 -16.68 15.50
C GLU A 78 29.04 -16.03 14.72
N GLN A 79 30.13 -16.75 14.52
CA GLN A 79 31.28 -16.29 13.72
C GLN A 79 30.88 -15.92 12.28
N ALA A 80 30.04 -16.72 11.64
CA ALA A 80 29.53 -16.42 10.30
C ALA A 80 28.73 -15.11 10.27
N PHE A 81 27.97 -14.81 11.33
CA PHE A 81 27.24 -13.55 11.43
C PHE A 81 28.19 -12.36 11.64
N GLU A 82 29.22 -12.52 12.48
CA GLU A 82 30.25 -11.49 12.68
C GLU A 82 30.98 -11.14 11.38
N VAL A 83 31.29 -12.15 10.54
CA VAL A 83 31.88 -11.93 9.21
C VAL A 83 30.93 -11.10 8.33
N LEU A 84 29.65 -11.46 8.25
CA LEU A 84 28.66 -10.69 7.49
C LEU A 84 28.55 -9.25 8.00
N ALA A 85 28.54 -9.05 9.33
CA ALA A 85 28.49 -7.74 9.95
C ALA A 85 29.75 -6.90 9.68
N SER A 86 30.93 -7.53 9.72
CA SER A 86 32.20 -6.89 9.37
C SER A 86 32.20 -6.43 7.92
N VAL A 87 31.84 -7.30 6.97
CA VAL A 87 31.76 -6.97 5.55
C VAL A 87 30.72 -5.88 5.29
N SER A 88 29.56 -5.96 5.93
CA SER A 88 28.52 -4.92 5.88
C SER A 88 29.04 -3.55 6.32
N SER A 89 29.79 -3.50 7.42
CA SER A 89 30.42 -2.28 7.92
C SER A 89 31.48 -1.73 6.95
N THR A 90 32.40 -2.59 6.50
CA THR A 90 33.51 -2.17 5.61
C THR A 90 33.03 -1.76 4.21
N SER A 91 31.98 -2.40 3.69
CA SER A 91 31.37 -2.06 2.39
C SER A 91 30.33 -0.94 2.46
N ASN A 92 29.95 -0.50 3.67
CA ASN A 92 28.85 0.43 3.91
C ASN A 92 27.52 -0.01 3.24
N LEU A 93 27.30 -1.32 3.15
CA LEU A 93 26.07 -1.93 2.64
C LEU A 93 25.24 -2.46 3.80
N LYS A 94 23.92 -2.46 3.64
CA LYS A 94 23.02 -3.11 4.62
C LYS A 94 23.36 -4.60 4.71
N LEU A 95 23.36 -5.16 5.92
CA LEU A 95 23.65 -6.58 6.17
C LEU A 95 22.84 -7.53 5.27
N ARG A 96 21.54 -7.24 5.09
CA ARG A 96 20.65 -7.99 4.18
C ARG A 96 21.19 -8.02 2.74
N GLN A 97 21.71 -6.90 2.26
CA GLN A 97 22.25 -6.80 0.90
C GLN A 97 23.52 -7.65 0.77
N VAL A 98 24.43 -7.57 1.74
CA VAL A 98 25.64 -8.42 1.76
C VAL A 98 25.28 -9.90 1.79
N ALA A 99 24.30 -10.28 2.61
CA ALA A 99 23.81 -11.66 2.65
C ALA A 99 23.19 -12.10 1.32
N LEU A 100 22.38 -11.24 0.68
CA LEU A 100 21.77 -11.52 -0.62
C LEU A 100 22.85 -11.70 -1.69
N ASP A 101 23.82 -10.78 -1.75
CA ASP A 101 24.93 -10.84 -2.70
C ASP A 101 25.70 -12.15 -2.53
N LEU A 102 26.06 -12.53 -1.30
CA LEU A 102 26.73 -13.79 -1.02
C LEU A 102 25.88 -15.01 -1.46
N VAL A 103 24.58 -15.02 -1.22
CA VAL A 103 23.71 -16.14 -1.61
C VAL A 103 23.63 -16.25 -3.14
N MET A 104 23.56 -15.13 -3.84
CA MET A 104 23.45 -15.08 -5.31
C MET A 104 24.77 -15.39 -6.02
N THR A 105 25.86 -14.75 -5.61
CA THR A 105 27.16 -14.84 -6.30
C THR A 105 28.05 -15.92 -5.73
N ARG A 106 27.74 -16.42 -4.53
CA ARG A 106 28.62 -17.29 -3.75
C ARG A 106 29.99 -16.66 -3.47
N THR A 107 30.09 -15.33 -3.48
CA THR A 107 31.34 -14.62 -3.18
C THR A 107 31.09 -13.54 -2.13
N LEU A 108 32.04 -13.39 -1.19
CA LEU A 108 32.02 -12.29 -0.24
C LEU A 108 33.01 -11.21 -0.69
N PRO A 109 32.59 -9.95 -0.85
CA PRO A 109 33.52 -8.85 -1.09
C PRO A 109 34.50 -8.73 0.08
N GLY A 110 35.79 -8.95 -0.16
CA GLY A 110 36.85 -8.75 0.83
C GLY A 110 37.29 -9.98 1.63
N LEU A 111 36.76 -11.18 1.38
CA LEU A 111 37.38 -12.43 1.83
C LEU A 111 38.22 -13.04 0.70
N PRO A 112 39.42 -13.60 0.98
CA PRO A 112 40.19 -14.27 -0.05
C PRO A 112 39.40 -15.47 -0.62
N GLU A 113 39.33 -15.54 -1.95
CA GLU A 113 38.89 -16.73 -2.66
C GLU A 113 39.90 -17.86 -2.37
N GLN A 114 39.42 -19.02 -1.91
CA GLN A 114 40.22 -20.24 -1.77
C GLN A 114 39.78 -21.25 -2.81
#